data_AF-A0A9Q0NT57-F1
#
_entry.id   AF-A0A9Q0NT57-F1
#
_cell.length_a   1.000
_cell.length_b   1.000
_cell.length_c   1.000
_cell.angle_alpha   90.00
_cell.angle_beta   90.00
_cell.angle_gamma   90.00
#
_symmetry.space_group_name_H-M   'P 1'
#
loop_
_entity.id
_entity.type
_entity.pdbx_description
1 polymer ?
#
loop_
_entity_poly.entity_id
_entity_poly.type
_entity_poly.pdbx_seq_one_letter_code
_entity_poly.pdbx_strand_id
1 'polypeptide(L)'
;MYTLLFFSSFGLLCCQQMFLVLLNFLMHKNFELQQLKEEAANMIKKIEHLEVSKRKLLGECLGSCTIEELQQIEQQLERSVSTIRARKNQVFKEQIEQLKQKEKLLVAENARLSDECGAQSWPVSREQRDNLSREEQRESSSISDVETELFIGPPETRTKRFPPRNEPARKTLRAASFVGSAGIAPLPVTEMTSYAFAKSKGSYNFFSS
;
A
#
# COMPACT_ATOMS: atom_id res chain seq x y z
N MET A 1 7.99 82.48 19.72
CA MET A 1 9.27 81.74 19.67
C MET A 1 9.15 80.35 20.30
N TYR A 2 8.69 80.21 21.55
CA TYR A 2 8.55 78.89 22.20
C TYR A 2 7.53 77.93 21.55
N THR A 3 6.46 78.43 20.93
CA THR A 3 5.44 77.61 20.25
C THR A 3 5.97 76.96 18.97
N LEU A 4 6.77 77.67 18.17
CA LEU A 4 7.39 77.13 16.95
C LEU A 4 8.48 76.07 17.25
N LEU A 5 9.20 76.22 18.36
CA LEU A 5 10.15 75.21 18.84
C LEU A 5 9.46 73.97 19.45
N PHE A 6 8.24 74.13 19.95
CA PHE A 6 7.40 73.04 20.43
C PHE A 6 6.91 72.17 19.26
N PHE A 7 6.42 72.77 18.18
CA PHE A 7 5.94 72.01 17.02
C PHE A 7 7.07 71.21 16.31
N SER A 8 8.30 71.72 16.28
CA SER A 8 9.43 70.98 15.69
C SER A 8 9.91 69.80 16.55
N SER A 9 9.90 69.94 17.87
CA SER A 9 10.35 68.89 18.79
C SER A 9 9.36 67.72 18.90
N PHE A 10 8.06 68.02 18.95
CA PHE A 10 7.02 66.98 18.96
C PHE A 10 6.89 66.27 17.60
N GLY A 11 7.10 66.99 16.49
CA GLY A 11 7.16 66.39 15.15
C GLY A 11 8.32 65.42 14.98
N LEU A 12 9.53 65.81 15.41
CA LEU A 12 10.70 64.92 15.37
C LEU A 12 10.53 63.68 16.26
N LEU A 13 9.96 63.83 17.46
CA LEU A 13 9.73 62.71 18.37
C LEU A 13 8.67 61.74 17.81
N CYS A 14 7.62 62.26 17.16
CA CYS A 14 6.61 61.44 16.47
C CYS A 14 7.23 60.68 15.29
N CYS A 15 8.05 61.34 14.46
CA CYS A 15 8.77 60.69 13.36
C CYS A 15 9.77 59.63 13.87
N GLN A 16 10.51 59.92 14.94
CA GLN A 16 11.43 58.98 15.59
C GLN A 16 10.69 57.74 16.10
N GLN A 17 9.52 57.93 16.74
CA GLN A 17 8.71 56.84 17.27
C GLN A 17 8.12 55.97 16.16
N MET A 18 7.60 56.59 15.09
CA MET A 18 7.10 55.86 13.91
C MET A 18 8.21 55.04 13.23
N PHE A 19 9.42 55.59 13.14
CA PHE A 19 10.57 54.89 12.58
C PHE A 19 10.98 53.68 13.44
N LEU A 20 11.01 53.82 14.76
CA LEU A 20 11.30 52.72 15.68
C LEU A 20 10.24 51.61 15.61
N VAL A 21 8.95 51.95 15.50
CA VAL A 21 7.88 50.95 15.32
C VAL A 21 8.05 50.19 14.00
N LEU A 22 8.36 50.89 12.91
CA LEU A 22 8.58 50.27 11.60
C LEU A 22 9.81 49.35 11.60
N LEU A 23 10.91 49.75 12.26
CA LEU A 23 12.10 48.92 12.40
C LEU A 23 11.82 47.65 13.23
N ASN A 24 11.09 47.76 14.33
CA ASN A 24 10.69 46.59 15.13
C ASN A 24 9.78 45.64 14.33
N PHE A 25 8.81 46.19 13.59
CA PHE A 25 7.94 45.40 12.71
C PHE A 25 8.72 44.66 11.62
N LEU A 26 9.64 45.36 10.94
CA LEU A 26 10.50 44.76 9.91
C LEU A 26 11.43 43.69 10.48
N MET A 27 12.04 43.93 11.64
CA MET A 27 12.89 42.93 12.31
C MET A 27 12.09 41.69 12.71
N HIS A 28 10.90 41.88 13.28
CA HIS A 28 10.02 40.76 13.65
C HIS A 28 9.59 39.94 12.44
N LYS A 29 9.17 40.60 11.35
CA LYS A 29 8.81 39.92 10.10
C LYS A 29 9.97 39.18 9.46
N ASN A 30 11.18 39.74 9.50
CA ASN A 30 12.38 39.05 9.03
C ASN A 30 12.70 37.81 9.87
N PHE A 31 12.53 37.89 11.20
CA PHE A 31 12.73 36.74 12.09
C PHE A 31 11.72 35.62 11.81
N GLU A 32 10.42 35.94 11.70
CA GLU A 32 9.38 34.98 11.34
C GLU A 32 9.66 34.30 9.98
N LEU A 33 10.04 35.09 8.98
CA LEU A 33 10.38 34.58 7.65
C LEU A 33 11.60 33.67 7.69
N GLN A 34 12.61 34.00 8.51
CA GLN A 34 13.80 33.17 8.69
C GLN A 34 13.46 31.84 9.39
N GLN A 35 12.60 31.87 10.41
CA GLN A 35 12.13 30.65 11.08
C GLN A 35 11.36 29.75 10.11
N LEU A 36 10.43 30.31 9.33
CA LEU A 36 9.66 29.55 8.35
C LEU A 36 10.55 28.92 7.27
N LYS A 37 11.58 29.64 6.81
CA LYS A 37 12.56 29.12 5.86
C LYS A 37 13.33 27.93 6.43
N GLU A 38 13.76 28.02 7.68
CA GLU A 38 14.47 26.94 8.36
C GLU A 38 13.56 25.72 8.58
N GLU A 39 12.31 25.94 8.99
CA GLU A 39 11.32 24.88 9.12
C GLU A 39 11.07 24.18 7.78
N ALA A 40 10.88 24.93 6.69
CA ALA A 40 10.71 24.38 5.36
C ALA A 40 11.93 23.57 4.91
N ALA A 41 13.15 24.08 5.14
CA ALA A 41 14.38 23.35 4.81
C ALA A 41 14.50 22.04 5.61
N ASN A 42 14.10 22.05 6.89
CA ASN A 42 14.10 20.86 7.73
C ASN A 42 13.04 19.85 7.28
N MET A 43 11.86 20.30 6.84
CA MET A 43 10.85 19.43 6.25
C MET A 43 11.37 18.76 4.97
N ILE A 44 12.02 19.50 4.08
CA ILE A 44 12.60 18.97 2.84
C ILE A 44 13.62 17.87 3.16
N LYS A 45 14.57 18.13 4.08
CA LYS A 45 15.55 17.11 4.50
C LYS A 45 14.90 15.85 5.08
N LYS A 46 13.82 16.01 5.86
CA LYS A 46 13.07 14.87 6.41
C LYS A 46 12.41 14.06 5.29
N ILE A 47 11.83 14.71 4.29
CA ILE A 47 11.23 14.04 3.13
C ILE A 47 12.28 13.25 2.37
N GLU A 48 13.41 13.88 2.02
CA GLU A 48 14.52 13.21 1.32
C GLU A 48 15.03 11.98 2.07
N HIS A 49 15.19 12.10 3.40
CA HIS A 49 15.60 10.98 4.24
C HIS A 49 14.59 9.83 4.22
N LEU A 50 13.29 10.14 4.31
CA LEU A 50 12.23 9.13 4.24
C LEU A 50 12.17 8.46 2.86
N GLU A 51 12.37 9.21 1.78
CA GLU A 51 12.39 8.66 0.42
C GLU A 51 13.58 7.73 0.20
N VAL A 52 14.77 8.10 0.70
CA VAL A 52 15.94 7.22 0.67
C VAL A 52 15.67 5.94 1.47
N SER A 53 15.15 6.08 2.70
CA SER A 53 14.81 4.93 3.54
C SER A 53 13.79 4.01 2.88
N LYS A 54 12.73 4.58 2.27
CA LYS A 54 11.74 3.83 1.49
C LYS A 54 12.39 3.04 0.36
N ARG A 55 13.26 3.66 -0.44
CA ARG A 55 13.98 2.97 -1.54
C ARG A 55 14.83 1.82 -1.02
N LYS A 56 15.57 2.03 0.08
CA LYS A 56 16.34 0.97 0.73
C LYS A 56 15.46 -0.20 1.19
N LEU A 57 14.31 0.07 1.81
CA LEU A 57 13.34 -0.96 2.23
C LEU A 57 12.72 -1.71 1.05
N LEU A 58 12.66 -1.09 -0.13
CA LEU A 58 12.23 -1.72 -1.39
C LEU A 58 13.36 -2.51 -2.08
N GLY A 59 14.57 -2.51 -1.52
CA GLY A 59 15.73 -3.19 -2.10
C GLY A 59 16.47 -2.38 -3.16
N GLU A 60 16.16 -1.10 -3.31
CA GLU A 60 16.78 -0.22 -4.29
C GLU A 60 18.02 0.48 -3.71
N CYS A 61 19.00 0.78 -4.58
CA CYS A 61 20.20 1.57 -4.23
C CYS A 61 20.99 1.05 -3.01
N LEU A 62 21.01 -0.26 -2.78
CA LEU A 62 21.69 -0.86 -1.63
C LEU A 62 23.23 -0.86 -1.72
N GLY A 63 23.81 -0.58 -2.90
CA GLY A 63 25.27 -0.61 -3.10
C GLY A 63 26.06 0.40 -2.27
N SER A 64 25.41 1.40 -1.68
CA SER A 64 26.04 2.37 -0.75
C SER A 64 25.75 2.06 0.73
N CYS A 65 25.03 0.99 1.04
CA CYS A 65 24.71 0.61 2.41
C CYS A 65 25.87 -0.17 3.04
N THR A 66 26.10 0.09 4.32
CA THR A 66 26.98 -0.72 5.18
C THR A 66 26.34 -2.06 5.52
N ILE A 67 27.14 -3.01 6.00
CA ILE A 67 26.65 -4.35 6.40
C ILE A 67 25.66 -4.22 7.56
N GLU A 68 25.93 -3.33 8.51
CA GLU A 68 25.08 -3.07 9.68
C GLU A 68 23.74 -2.48 9.27
N GLU A 69 23.71 -1.51 8.35
CA GLU A 69 22.46 -0.96 7.81
C GLU A 69 21.65 -2.03 7.08
N LEU A 70 22.31 -2.91 6.32
CA LEU A 70 21.65 -3.98 5.58
C LEU A 70 21.00 -5.00 6.53
N GLN A 71 21.71 -5.38 7.60
CA GLN A 71 21.16 -6.25 8.65
C GLN A 71 19.96 -5.61 9.35
N GLN A 72 19.99 -4.29 9.60
CA GLN A 72 18.85 -3.60 10.19
C GLN A 72 17.62 -3.63 9.27
N ILE A 73 17.82 -3.38 7.96
CA ILE A 73 16.76 -3.46 6.95
C ILE A 73 16.17 -4.87 6.91
N GLU A 74 17.02 -5.90 6.86
CA GLU A 74 16.59 -7.30 6.85
C GLU A 74 15.73 -7.63 8.07
N GLN A 75 16.22 -7.33 9.28
CA GLN A 75 15.49 -7.57 10.52
C GLN A 75 14.16 -6.80 10.56
N GLN A 76 14.12 -5.57 10.05
CA GLN A 76 12.89 -4.80 9.98
C GLN A 76 11.87 -5.48 9.05
N LEU A 77 12.30 -5.90 7.86
CA LEU A 77 11.46 -6.59 6.89
C LEU A 77 10.94 -7.92 7.44
N GLU A 78 11.80 -8.72 8.08
CA GLU A 78 11.43 -9.99 8.69
C GLU A 78 10.34 -9.80 9.76
N ARG A 79 10.51 -8.85 10.69
CA ARG A 79 9.52 -8.53 11.72
C ARG A 79 8.19 -8.08 11.10
N SER A 80 8.23 -7.20 10.10
CA SER A 80 7.04 -6.71 9.42
C SER A 80 6.29 -7.84 8.70
N VAL A 81 6.99 -8.68 7.95
CA VAL A 81 6.39 -9.82 7.23
C VAL A 81 5.80 -10.83 8.21
N SER A 82 6.51 -11.14 9.28
CA SER A 82 6.02 -12.02 10.36
C SER A 82 4.71 -11.49 10.95
N THR A 83 4.67 -10.20 11.28
CA THR A 83 3.48 -9.52 11.83
C THR A 83 2.30 -9.56 10.85
N ILE A 84 2.54 -9.28 9.57
CA ILE A 84 1.51 -9.31 8.53
C ILE A 84 0.93 -10.73 8.40
N ARG A 85 1.79 -11.75 8.35
CA ARG A 85 1.37 -13.16 8.26
C ARG A 85 0.56 -13.57 9.49
N ALA A 86 1.01 -13.22 10.69
CA ALA A 86 0.30 -13.50 11.93
C ALA A 86 -1.12 -12.90 11.91
N ARG A 87 -1.24 -11.61 11.54
CA ARG A 87 -2.53 -10.94 11.43
C ARG A 87 -3.43 -11.56 10.36
N LYS A 88 -2.88 -11.87 9.18
CA LYS A 88 -3.63 -12.53 8.10
C LYS A 88 -4.17 -13.89 8.55
N ASN A 89 -3.33 -14.67 9.21
CA ASN A 89 -3.72 -15.98 9.73
C ASN A 89 -4.80 -15.86 10.81
N GLN A 90 -4.72 -14.84 11.67
CA GLN A 90 -5.74 -14.59 12.68
C GLN A 90 -7.10 -14.27 12.05
N VAL A 91 -7.14 -13.36 11.07
CA VAL A 91 -8.36 -13.02 10.34
C VAL A 91 -8.95 -14.25 9.62
N PHE A 92 -8.11 -15.07 9.00
CA PHE A 92 -8.60 -16.29 8.35
C PHE A 92 -9.14 -17.32 9.34
N LYS A 93 -8.53 -17.48 10.52
CA LYS A 93 -9.06 -18.36 11.57
C LYS A 93 -10.46 -17.91 12.00
N GLU A 94 -10.64 -16.61 12.20
CA GLU A 94 -11.94 -16.02 12.57
C GLU A 94 -12.99 -16.26 11.48
N GLN A 95 -12.64 -16.03 10.21
CA GLN A 95 -13.55 -16.29 9.08
C GLN A 95 -13.92 -17.78 8.96
N ILE A 96 -12.95 -18.68 9.13
CA ILE A 96 -13.19 -20.13 9.11
C ILE A 96 -14.16 -20.51 10.23
N GLU A 97 -13.99 -19.97 11.43
CA GLU A 97 -14.86 -20.29 12.56
C GLU A 97 -16.29 -19.76 12.34
N GLN A 98 -16.43 -18.54 11.81
CA GLN A 98 -17.74 -17.99 11.43
C GLN A 98 -18.45 -18.87 10.40
N LEU A 99 -17.74 -19.33 9.37
CA LEU A 99 -18.29 -20.20 8.35
C LEU A 99 -18.68 -21.57 8.91
N LYS A 100 -17.88 -22.16 9.78
CA LYS A 100 -18.22 -23.42 10.47
C LYS A 100 -19.48 -23.27 11.33
N GLN A 101 -19.64 -22.14 12.01
CA GLN A 101 -20.84 -21.89 12.80
C GLN A 101 -22.07 -21.73 11.89
N LYS A 102 -21.92 -21.02 10.77
CA LYS A 102 -22.99 -20.90 9.77
C LYS A 102 -23.37 -22.25 9.15
N GLU A 103 -22.38 -23.10 8.84
CA GLU A 103 -22.60 -24.46 8.36
C GLU A 103 -23.44 -25.25 9.35
N LYS A 104 -23.08 -25.24 10.65
CA LYS A 104 -23.85 -25.92 11.70
C LYS A 104 -25.30 -25.44 11.77
N LEU A 105 -25.53 -24.13 11.71
CA LEU A 105 -26.88 -23.54 11.73
C LEU A 105 -27.70 -23.97 10.51
N LEU A 106 -27.10 -23.95 9.31
CA LEU A 106 -27.78 -24.36 8.09
C LEU A 106 -28.09 -25.86 8.07
N VAL A 107 -27.19 -26.70 8.58
CA VAL A 107 -27.43 -28.15 8.72
C VAL A 107 -28.59 -28.41 9.68
N ALA A 108 -28.64 -27.71 10.82
CA ALA A 108 -29.73 -27.83 11.78
C ALA A 108 -31.07 -27.39 11.18
N GLU A 109 -31.10 -26.26 10.48
CA GLU A 109 -32.33 -25.75 9.83
C GLU A 109 -32.79 -26.66 8.68
N ASN A 110 -31.87 -27.18 7.87
CA ASN A 110 -32.20 -28.10 6.79
C ASN A 110 -32.78 -29.42 7.33
N ALA A 111 -32.23 -29.95 8.43
CA ALA A 111 -32.80 -31.12 9.11
C ALA A 111 -34.24 -30.83 9.57
N ARG A 112 -34.47 -29.68 10.23
CA ARG A 112 -35.80 -29.24 10.68
C ARG A 112 -36.80 -29.15 9.53
N LEU A 113 -36.41 -28.56 8.40
CA LEU A 113 -37.26 -28.43 7.21
C LEU A 113 -37.52 -29.77 6.53
N SER A 114 -36.54 -30.69 6.51
CA SER A 114 -36.69 -32.03 5.94
C SER A 114 -37.72 -32.86 6.71
N ASP A 115 -37.69 -32.77 8.05
CA ASP A 115 -38.68 -33.41 8.92
C ASP A 115 -40.09 -32.84 8.67
N GLU A 116 -40.20 -31.54 8.43
CA GLU A 116 -41.47 -30.85 8.18
C GLU A 116 -42.04 -31.12 6.76
N CYS A 117 -41.18 -31.27 5.75
CA CYS A 117 -41.59 -31.49 4.36
C CYS A 117 -41.73 -32.96 3.94
N GLY A 118 -41.39 -33.94 4.77
CA GLY A 118 -41.49 -35.37 4.44
C GLY A 118 -40.67 -35.81 3.22
N ALA A 119 -39.78 -34.94 2.71
CA ALA A 119 -38.93 -35.20 1.56
C ALA A 119 -37.58 -35.74 2.05
N GLN A 120 -37.17 -36.87 1.50
CA GLN A 120 -35.87 -37.47 1.79
C GLN A 120 -34.74 -36.46 1.59
N SER A 121 -33.90 -36.34 2.62
CA SER A 121 -32.63 -35.63 2.60
C SER A 121 -31.78 -36.08 1.40
N TRP A 122 -31.46 -35.17 0.49
CA TRP A 122 -30.41 -35.41 -0.51
C TRP A 122 -29.07 -35.53 0.22
N PRO A 123 -28.33 -36.64 0.08
CA PRO A 123 -27.04 -36.78 0.75
C PRO A 123 -26.07 -35.76 0.16
N VAL A 124 -25.65 -34.78 0.96
CA VAL A 124 -24.45 -34.00 0.67
C VAL A 124 -23.27 -34.94 0.84
N SER A 125 -22.77 -35.49 -0.27
CA SER A 125 -21.64 -36.41 -0.31
C SER A 125 -20.43 -35.79 0.40
N ARG A 126 -20.20 -36.26 1.61
CA ARG A 126 -19.07 -35.95 2.47
C ARG A 126 -17.95 -36.93 2.17
N GLU A 127 -17.44 -36.92 0.95
CA GLU A 127 -16.29 -37.74 0.58
C GLU A 127 -15.14 -36.87 0.07
N GLN A 128 -13.95 -37.18 0.60
CA GLN A 128 -12.62 -36.62 0.32
C GLN A 128 -12.27 -35.28 1.00
N ARG A 129 -11.93 -35.36 2.30
CA ARG A 129 -10.89 -34.48 2.85
C ARG A 129 -9.84 -35.16 3.74
N ASP A 130 -9.84 -36.49 3.84
CA ASP A 130 -8.82 -37.19 4.61
C ASP A 130 -8.13 -38.22 3.71
N ASN A 131 -7.07 -37.79 3.03
CA ASN A 131 -5.91 -38.59 2.64
C ASN A 131 -4.96 -37.76 1.77
N LEU A 132 -3.80 -37.41 2.32
CA LEU A 132 -2.46 -37.53 1.71
C LEU A 132 -1.43 -36.91 2.67
N SER A 133 -1.05 -37.69 3.67
CA SER A 133 0.12 -37.47 4.52
C SER A 133 0.86 -38.80 4.66
N ARG A 134 1.60 -39.17 3.61
CA ARG A 134 2.63 -40.22 3.48
C ARG A 134 2.81 -40.39 1.96
N GLU A 135 3.98 -40.25 1.35
CA GLU A 135 5.20 -41.02 1.62
C GLU A 135 6.48 -40.19 1.37
N GLU A 136 7.52 -40.57 2.12
CA GLU A 136 8.86 -40.02 2.14
C GLU A 136 9.74 -40.53 0.96
N GLN A 137 10.60 -39.64 0.46
CA GLN A 137 11.97 -39.88 -0.01
C GLN A 137 12.29 -41.17 -0.80
N ARG A 138 12.65 -41.02 -2.10
CA ARG A 138 13.87 -41.64 -2.70
C ARG A 138 14.47 -40.72 -3.76
N GLU A 139 15.80 -40.67 -3.76
CA GLU A 139 16.68 -39.63 -4.32
C GLU A 139 17.12 -39.86 -5.77
N SER A 140 17.64 -38.76 -6.35
CA SER A 140 18.72 -38.66 -7.34
C SER A 140 18.42 -38.89 -8.82
N SER A 141 18.39 -37.81 -9.61
CA SER A 141 19.48 -37.46 -10.56
C SER A 141 18.99 -36.54 -11.69
N SER A 142 19.90 -35.67 -12.14
CA SER A 142 19.82 -34.71 -13.26
C SER A 142 19.07 -33.38 -13.01
N ILE A 143 19.87 -32.35 -12.74
CA ILE A 143 19.53 -30.93 -12.90
C ILE A 143 19.44 -30.67 -14.41
N SER A 144 18.28 -30.24 -14.88
CA SER A 144 18.11 -29.56 -16.17
C SER A 144 17.03 -28.50 -16.02
N ASP A 145 17.30 -27.30 -16.52
CA ASP A 145 16.50 -26.10 -16.38
C ASP A 145 15.03 -26.33 -16.78
N VAL A 146 14.12 -26.18 -15.81
CA VAL A 146 12.68 -26.15 -16.06
C VAL A 146 12.20 -24.75 -15.74
N GLU A 147 11.79 -24.04 -16.78
CA GLU A 147 11.07 -22.79 -16.70
C GLU A 147 9.75 -23.07 -15.95
N THR A 148 9.68 -22.72 -14.67
CA THR A 148 8.46 -22.88 -13.88
C THR A 148 7.54 -21.70 -14.15
N GLU A 149 6.61 -21.85 -15.09
CA GLU A 149 5.41 -21.01 -15.11
C GLU A 149 4.63 -21.28 -13.81
N LEU A 150 4.69 -20.30 -12.89
CA LEU A 150 4.02 -20.37 -11.61
C LEU A 150 2.52 -20.09 -11.82
N PHE A 151 1.73 -21.11 -12.16
CA PHE A 151 0.27 -20.99 -12.22
C PHE A 151 -0.34 -21.19 -10.83
N ILE A 152 -0.72 -20.09 -10.18
CA ILE A 152 -1.49 -20.09 -8.93
C ILE A 152 -2.98 -20.21 -9.31
N GLY A 153 -3.44 -21.42 -9.61
CA GLY A 153 -4.84 -21.73 -9.87
C GLY A 153 -5.18 -23.19 -9.55
N PRO A 154 -6.48 -23.55 -9.44
CA PRO A 154 -6.89 -24.93 -9.13
C PRO A 154 -6.43 -25.88 -10.26
N PRO A 155 -5.99 -27.11 -9.95
CA PRO A 155 -5.37 -27.99 -10.95
C PRO A 155 -6.40 -28.47 -11.99
N GLU A 156 -6.11 -28.24 -13.27
CA GLU A 156 -6.88 -28.82 -14.38
C GLU A 156 -6.46 -30.28 -14.64
N THR A 157 -7.46 -31.15 -14.76
CA THR A 157 -7.31 -32.58 -15.03
C THR A 157 -6.56 -32.84 -16.34
N ARG A 158 -5.42 -33.52 -16.21
CA ARG A 158 -4.44 -33.80 -17.29
C ARG A 158 -4.99 -34.80 -18.31
N THR A 159 -5.60 -34.31 -19.40
CA THR A 159 -5.91 -35.16 -20.57
C THR A 159 -4.67 -35.25 -21.45
N LYS A 160 -4.08 -36.45 -21.58
CA LYS A 160 -2.93 -36.72 -22.47
C LYS A 160 -3.25 -36.29 -23.90
N ARG A 161 -2.57 -35.24 -24.42
CA ARG A 161 -2.59 -34.91 -25.86
C ARG A 161 -1.30 -35.38 -26.51
N PHE A 162 -1.45 -36.25 -27.51
CA PHE A 162 -0.43 -36.57 -28.51
C PHE A 162 -0.07 -35.32 -29.34
N PRO A 163 1.14 -35.23 -29.94
CA PRO A 163 1.55 -34.06 -30.70
C PRO A 163 0.81 -33.97 -32.05
N PRO A 164 0.42 -32.76 -32.51
CA PRO A 164 -0.29 -32.61 -33.77
C PRO A 164 0.67 -32.56 -34.97
N ARG A 165 0.23 -33.21 -36.05
CA ARG A 165 0.80 -33.20 -37.40
C ARG A 165 0.57 -31.84 -38.06
N ASN A 166 1.58 -31.32 -38.74
CA ASN A 166 1.58 -30.04 -39.45
C ASN A 166 0.51 -29.97 -40.55
N GLU A 167 -0.33 -28.92 -40.56
CA GLU A 167 -1.07 -28.44 -41.73
C GLU A 167 -1.21 -26.90 -41.72
N PRO A 168 -1.33 -26.24 -42.89
CA PRO A 168 -1.07 -24.81 -43.05
C PRO A 168 -2.29 -23.89 -42.77
N ALA A 169 -1.94 -22.62 -42.54
CA ALA A 169 -2.74 -21.51 -42.01
C ALA A 169 -4.16 -21.32 -42.55
N ARG A 170 -5.16 -21.43 -41.66
CA ARG A 170 -6.43 -20.69 -41.76
C ARG A 170 -6.30 -19.37 -41.02
N LYS A 171 -6.40 -18.26 -41.76
CA LYS A 171 -6.48 -16.90 -41.19
C LYS A 171 -7.80 -16.74 -40.45
N THR A 172 -7.79 -16.89 -39.13
CA THR A 172 -8.84 -16.37 -38.26
C THR A 172 -8.40 -15.02 -37.71
N LEU A 173 -9.16 -13.97 -38.06
CA LEU A 173 -9.09 -12.65 -37.44
C LEU A 173 -9.22 -12.81 -35.92
N ARG A 174 -8.12 -12.62 -35.19
CA ARG A 174 -8.21 -12.41 -33.74
C ARG A 174 -8.63 -10.96 -33.52
N ALA A 175 -9.72 -10.79 -32.78
CA ALA A 175 -10.03 -9.53 -32.14
C ALA A 175 -8.81 -9.08 -31.34
N ALA A 176 -8.35 -7.85 -31.58
CA ALA A 176 -7.28 -7.24 -30.80
C ALA A 176 -7.75 -7.10 -29.35
N SER A 177 -7.23 -7.95 -28.47
CA SER A 177 -7.21 -7.67 -27.05
C SER A 177 -6.39 -6.40 -26.85
N PHE A 178 -7.07 -5.32 -26.47
CA PHE A 178 -6.51 -4.05 -26.05
C PHE A 178 -5.56 -4.28 -24.88
N VAL A 179 -4.26 -4.39 -25.16
CA VAL A 179 -3.22 -4.27 -24.14
C VAL A 179 -2.93 -2.78 -24.01
N GLY A 180 -3.68 -2.11 -23.14
CA GLY A 180 -3.40 -0.76 -22.73
C GLY A 180 -2.15 -0.71 -21.84
N SER A 181 -0.97 -0.82 -22.45
CA SER A 181 0.27 -0.36 -21.82
C SER A 181 0.40 1.13 -22.07
N ALA A 182 -0.25 1.94 -21.24
CA ALA A 182 0.17 3.33 -21.07
C ALA A 182 1.41 3.31 -20.17
N GLY A 183 2.59 3.30 -20.80
CA GLY A 183 3.82 3.69 -20.12
C GLY A 183 3.62 5.11 -19.60
N ILE A 184 3.69 5.29 -18.27
CA ILE A 184 3.79 6.62 -17.69
C ILE A 184 5.19 7.11 -18.02
N ALA A 185 5.29 7.95 -19.05
CA ALA A 185 6.45 8.80 -19.26
C ALA A 185 6.66 9.64 -17.98
N PRO A 186 7.92 9.86 -17.53
CA PRO A 186 8.16 10.73 -16.38
C PRO A 186 7.69 12.14 -16.74
N LEU A 187 6.63 12.62 -16.08
CA LEU A 187 6.24 14.03 -16.20
C LEU A 187 7.18 14.89 -15.35
N PRO A 188 7.63 16.05 -15.86
CA PRO A 188 8.56 16.92 -15.16
C PRO A 188 7.94 17.52 -13.90
N VAL A 189 8.80 17.74 -12.91
CA VAL A 189 8.48 18.15 -11.53
C VAL A 189 8.08 19.63 -11.47
N THR A 190 6.99 20.02 -12.12
CA THR A 190 6.42 21.37 -12.00
C THR A 190 4.93 21.30 -12.26
N GLU A 191 4.15 20.86 -11.26
CA GLU A 191 2.73 21.20 -11.02
C GLU A 191 2.12 20.28 -9.93
N MET A 192 2.63 20.36 -8.69
CA MET A 192 2.04 19.67 -7.53
C MET A 192 1.07 20.52 -6.70
N THR A 193 0.71 21.72 -7.15
CA THR A 193 -0.14 22.64 -6.36
C THR A 193 -1.65 22.52 -6.63
N SER A 194 -2.11 21.73 -7.60
CA SER A 194 -3.56 21.58 -7.87
C SER A 194 -4.20 20.28 -7.34
N TYR A 195 -3.44 19.18 -7.22
CA TYR A 195 -3.98 17.88 -6.80
C TYR A 195 -4.24 17.74 -5.29
N ALA A 196 -3.72 18.64 -4.46
CA ALA A 196 -3.94 18.62 -3.01
C ALA A 196 -5.30 19.20 -2.57
N PHE A 197 -6.03 19.90 -3.44
CA PHE A 197 -7.30 20.56 -3.08
C PHE A 197 -8.54 19.65 -3.22
N ALA A 198 -8.44 18.52 -3.95
CA ALA A 198 -9.61 17.68 -4.28
C ALA A 198 -9.90 16.55 -3.28
N LYS A 199 -9.05 16.29 -2.28
CA LYS A 199 -9.25 15.21 -1.29
C LYS A 199 -9.87 15.66 0.04
N SER A 200 -10.23 16.93 0.21
CA SER A 200 -10.78 17.45 1.47
C SER A 200 -12.32 17.40 1.60
N LYS A 201 -13.04 16.78 0.66
CA LYS A 201 -14.50 16.60 0.78
C LYS A 201 -14.92 15.19 0.40
N GLY A 202 -14.95 14.28 1.37
CA GLY A 202 -15.55 12.95 1.19
C GLY A 202 -15.34 12.04 2.40
N SER A 203 -16.44 11.77 3.11
CA SER A 203 -16.63 10.76 4.17
C SER A 203 -16.08 11.04 5.56
N TYR A 204 -16.84 11.89 6.26
CA TYR A 204 -17.16 11.63 7.66
C TYR A 204 -18.02 10.36 7.78
N ASN A 205 -17.83 9.65 8.91
CA ASN A 205 -18.64 8.57 9.49
C ASN A 205 -18.25 7.13 9.13
N PHE A 206 -17.45 6.50 9.99
CA PHE A 206 -17.89 5.30 10.72
C PHE A 206 -16.90 4.99 11.87
N PHE A 207 -17.20 5.46 13.09
CA PHE A 207 -16.91 4.81 14.37
C PHE A 207 -17.43 5.72 15.48
N SER A 208 -18.58 5.38 16.06
CA SER A 208 -18.82 5.61 17.47
C SER A 208 -19.86 4.60 17.95
N SER A 209 -19.59 4.09 19.16
CA SER A 209 -20.32 3.08 19.92
C SER A 209 -21.83 3.27 19.99
#